data_AF-A0A356AZ00-F1
#
_entry.id   AF-A0A356AZ00-F1
#
_cell.length_a   1.000
_cell.length_b   1.000
_cell.length_c   1.000
_cell.angle_alpha   90.00
_cell.angle_beta   90.00
_cell.angle_gamma   90.00
#
_symmetry.space_group_name_H-M   'P 1'
#
loop_
_entity.id
_entity.type
_entity.pdbx_description
1 polymer ?
#
loop_
_entity_poly.entity_id
_entity_poly.type
_entity_poly.pdbx_seq_one_letter_code
_entity_poly.pdbx_strand_id
1 'polypeptide(L)' 'ESNVESRSLKKYKEKYGDKVKLRVRFSLNNLRLDDDLLNIPLFMADYADKIIGIALERL' A
#
# COMPACT_ATOMS: atom_id res chain seq x y z
N GLU A 1 -12.48 15.07 7.55
CA GLU A 1 -11.04 14.83 7.69
C GLU A 1 -10.75 13.36 7.42
N SER A 2 -9.97 13.04 6.39
CA SER A 2 -9.50 11.67 6.15
C SER A 2 -8.10 11.54 6.72
N ASN A 3 -7.98 11.09 7.97
CA ASN A 3 -6.72 10.83 8.66
C ASN A 3 -5.96 9.61 8.07
N VAL A 4 -5.60 9.68 6.79
CA VAL A 4 -4.83 8.63 6.07
C VAL A 4 -3.39 9.08 5.80
N GLU A 5 -3.00 10.22 6.37
CA GLU A 5 -1.64 10.76 6.42
C GLU A 5 -0.68 9.75 7.08
N SER A 6 -0.12 8.84 6.28
CA SER A 6 0.70 7.73 6.77
C SER A 6 2.15 8.19 7.00
N ARG A 7 2.38 9.04 8.01
CA ARG A 7 3.69 9.67 8.29
C ARG A 7 4.83 8.65 8.47
N SER A 8 4.55 7.51 9.10
CA SER A 8 5.51 6.40 9.23
C SER A 8 5.92 5.80 7.88
N LEU A 9 4.94 5.54 7.01
CA LEU A 9 5.15 5.04 5.64
C LEU A 9 5.90 6.05 4.76
N LYS A 10 5.66 7.35 4.93
CA LYS A 10 6.45 8.41 4.29
C LYS A 10 7.91 8.34 4.75
N LYS A 11 8.14 8.28 6.08
CA LYS A 11 9.49 8.21 6.65
C LYS A 11 10.24 6.93 6.29
N TYR A 12 9.52 5.83 6.13
CA TYR A 12 10.08 4.56 5.69
C TYR A 12 10.53 4.62 4.22
N LYS A 13 9.72 5.20 3.33
CA LYS A 13 10.10 5.44 1.92
C LYS A 13 11.37 6.30 1.82
N GLU A 14 11.49 7.35 2.63
CA GLU A 14 12.70 8.18 2.67
C GLU A 14 13.96 7.39 3.02
N LYS A 15 13.86 6.39 3.90
CA LYS A 15 15.01 5.61 4.39
C LYS A 15 15.34 4.38 3.54
N TYR A 16 14.34 3.79 2.88
CA TYR A 16 14.45 2.45 2.28
C TYR A 16 13.73 2.34 0.92
N GLY A 17 13.34 3.45 0.28
CA GLY A 17 12.54 3.43 -0.94
C GLY A 17 13.20 2.68 -2.10
N ASP A 18 14.51 2.66 -2.18
CA ASP A 18 15.32 1.90 -3.13
C ASP A 18 15.29 0.38 -2.87
N LYS A 19 14.95 -0.05 -1.65
CA LYS A 19 14.94 -1.45 -1.21
C LYS A 19 13.52 -2.05 -1.16
N VAL A 20 12.50 -1.22 -1.33
CA VAL A 20 11.10 -1.59 -1.11
C VAL A 20 10.34 -1.43 -2.40
N LYS A 21 9.98 -2.55 -3.02
CA LYS A 21 9.28 -2.57 -4.31
C LYS A 21 7.83 -2.08 -4.21
N LEU A 22 7.16 -2.41 -3.10
CA LEU A 22 5.76 -2.07 -2.89
C LEU A 22 5.51 -1.80 -1.40
N ARG A 23 4.80 -0.72 -1.13
CA ARG A 23 4.30 -0.34 0.19
C ARG A 23 2.81 -0.64 0.25
N VAL A 24 2.38 -1.29 1.33
CA VAL A 24 0.98 -1.70 1.49
C VAL A 24 0.39 -1.01 2.72
N ARG A 25 -0.86 -0.56 2.60
CA ARG A 25 -1.66 -0.04 3.72
C ARG A 25 -3.05 -0.64 3.67
N PHE A 26 -3.58 -0.96 4.84
CA PHE A 26 -4.99 -1.29 5.02
C PHE A 26 -5.78 -0.07 5.48
N SER A 27 -6.94 0.20 4.88
CA SER A 27 -7.84 1.26 5.32
C SER A 27 -9.30 0.97 4.93
N LEU A 28 -10.22 1.87 5.25
CA LEU A 28 -11.61 1.80 4.77
C LEU A 28 -11.79 2.39 3.36
N ASN A 29 -10.74 2.94 2.75
CA ASN A 29 -10.79 3.43 1.37
C ASN A 29 -10.75 2.27 0.37
N ASN A 30 -11.21 2.55 -0.86
CA ASN A 30 -11.22 1.61 -1.98
C ASN A 30 -9.83 1.10 -2.37
N LEU A 31 -9.79 -0.05 -3.05
CA LEU A 31 -8.58 -0.62 -3.64
C LEU A 31 -7.96 0.40 -4.61
N ARG A 32 -6.69 0.76 -4.37
CA ARG A 32 -5.99 1.79 -5.15
C ARG A 32 -4.49 1.55 -5.13
N LEU A 33 -3.84 1.64 -6.28
CA LEU A 33 -2.38 1.62 -6.43
C LEU A 33 -1.93 3.00 -6.89
N ASP A 34 -1.15 3.69 -6.06
CA ASP A 34 -0.56 5.00 -6.35
C ASP A 34 0.96 4.87 -6.35
N ASP A 35 1.58 4.87 -7.54
CA ASP A 35 2.98 4.51 -7.72
C ASP A 35 3.30 3.18 -7.01
N ASP A 36 4.10 3.23 -5.95
CA ASP A 36 4.52 2.12 -5.11
C ASP A 36 3.65 1.90 -3.87
N LEU A 37 2.48 2.56 -3.75
CA LEU A 37 1.61 2.49 -2.58
C LEU A 37 0.27 1.84 -2.91
N LEU A 38 0.07 0.62 -2.41
CA LEU A 38 -1.17 -0.12 -2.52
C LEU A 38 -2.04 0.04 -1.28
N ASN A 39 -3.22 0.61 -1.46
CA ASN A 39 -4.29 0.61 -0.47
C ASN A 39 -5.18 -0.61 -0.66
N ILE A 40 -5.25 -1.49 0.35
CA ILE A 40 -6.18 -2.62 0.38
C ILE A 40 -7.31 -2.29 1.36
N PRO A 41 -8.59 -2.35 0.96
CA PRO A 41 -9.70 -2.16 1.88
C PRO A 41 -9.67 -3.22 2.99
N LEU A 42 -9.98 -2.85 4.24
CA LEU A 42 -9.94 -3.77 5.38
C LEU A 42 -10.83 -5.02 5.17
N PHE A 43 -11.98 -4.86 4.53
CA PHE A 43 -12.88 -5.98 4.22
C PHE A 43 -12.35 -6.91 3.10
N MET A 44 -11.24 -6.55 2.45
CA MET A 44 -10.54 -7.39 1.46
C MET A 44 -9.19 -7.93 1.99
N ALA A 45 -8.90 -7.75 3.29
CA ALA A 45 -7.62 -8.15 3.87
C ALA A 45 -7.30 -9.64 3.67
N ASP A 46 -8.33 -10.51 3.64
CA ASP A 46 -8.17 -11.94 3.38
C ASP A 46 -7.63 -12.24 1.98
N TYR A 47 -7.78 -11.32 1.03
CA TYR A 47 -7.26 -11.42 -0.33
C TYR A 47 -5.91 -10.71 -0.51
N ALA A 48 -5.27 -10.24 0.57
CA ALA A 48 -4.10 -9.39 0.50
C ALA A 48 -2.96 -10.04 -0.32
N ASP A 49 -2.68 -11.32 -0.12
CA ASP A 49 -1.61 -12.02 -0.84
C ASP A 49 -1.82 -11.99 -2.37
N LYS A 50 -3.02 -12.36 -2.82
CA LYS A 50 -3.41 -12.30 -4.24
C LYS A 50 -3.34 -10.88 -4.80
N ILE A 51 -3.84 -9.90 -4.04
CA ILE A 51 -3.87 -8.50 -4.46
C ILE A 51 -2.45 -7.92 -4.56
N ILE A 52 -1.57 -8.26 -3.61
CA ILE A 52 -0.15 -7.88 -3.61
C ILE A 52 0.56 -8.50 -4.82
N GLY A 53 0.32 -9.78 -5.10
CA GLY A 53 0.88 -10.46 -6.28
C GLY A 53 0.53 -9.73 -7.58
N ILE A 54 -0.76 -9.42 -7.79
CA ILE A 54 -1.22 -8.68 -8.98
C ILE A 54 -0.62 -7.27 -9.04
N ALA A 55 -0.45 -6.60 -7.91
CA ALA A 55 0.15 -5.27 -7.88
C ALA A 55 1.64 -5.29 -8.25
N LEU A 56 2.39 -6.31 -7.79
CA LEU A 56 3.80 -6.48 -8.13
C LEU A 56 4.04 -6.78 -9.63
N GLU A 57 3.07 -7.41 -10.30
CA GLU A 57 3.13 -7.62 -11.76
C GLU A 57 2.90 -6.34 -12.57
N ARG A 58 2.29 -5.30 -11.96
CA ARG A 58 1.94 -4.03 -12.63
C ARG A 58 2.90 -2.87 -12.34
N LEU A 59 3.82 -3.07 -11.40
CA LEU A 59 4.88 -2.12 -11.05
C LEU A 59 6.05 -2.21 -12.05
#